data_AF-A0A542AMG6-F1
#
_entry.id   AF-A0A542AMG6-F1
#
_cell.length_a   1.000
_cell.length_b   1.000
_cell.length_c   1.000
_cell.angle_alpha   90.00
_cell.angle_beta   90.00
_cell.angle_gamma   90.00
#
_symmetry.space_group_name_H-M   'P 1'
#
loop_
_entity.id
_entity.type
_entity.pdbx_description
1 polymer ?
#
loop_
_entity_poly.entity_id
_entity_poly.type
_entity_poly.pdbx_seq_one_letter_code
_entity_poly.pdbx_strand_id
1 'polypeptide(L)'
;MPNQIKGAGRRRIYFMDELRGFAVFCMVFYHGFYTLAYLYNLKIGMLLLNFFMPAEPFYAGLFMLISGISSNLSHSNLTRGFKLLGVALVVTLATWFVLPDELIVFGILHFLAVCMILYGLLKPVADRFRFSWAAVAVCALLYLLTMGISRGYLGLSPEWGVTLSPSLYHTDWLAPFGLYSNTFRSADYFPLFPWMFVFAAGTFLGKLAAQERFPAFMYRSRVPFFSWLGRYALIIYVVHQPVIYGVCYAVSAVVQWVRG
;
A
#
# COMPACT_ATOMS: atom_id res chain seq x y z
N MET A 1 -44.34 18.24 -17.23
CA MET A 1 -43.11 17.90 -17.97
C MET A 1 -42.07 17.41 -16.97
N PRO A 2 -41.70 16.12 -16.97
CA PRO A 2 -40.75 15.57 -15.99
C PRO A 2 -39.34 16.07 -16.31
N ASN A 3 -38.80 16.89 -15.41
CA ASN A 3 -37.44 17.37 -15.47
C ASN A 3 -36.50 16.21 -15.14
N GLN A 4 -35.79 15.70 -16.15
CA GLN A 4 -34.79 14.67 -15.99
C GLN A 4 -33.64 15.20 -15.13
N ILE A 5 -33.48 14.62 -13.93
CA ILE A 5 -32.30 14.82 -13.09
C ILE A 5 -31.13 14.17 -13.83
N LYS A 6 -30.40 14.97 -14.60
CA LYS A 6 -29.05 14.64 -15.07
C LYS A 6 -28.25 14.16 -13.87
N GLY A 7 -27.70 12.94 -13.94
CA GLY A 7 -27.00 12.30 -12.84
C GLY A 7 -25.93 13.20 -12.24
N ALA A 8 -26.19 13.69 -11.02
CA ALA A 8 -25.20 14.43 -10.26
C ALA A 8 -24.00 13.50 -10.03
N GLY A 9 -22.86 13.84 -10.62
CA GLY A 9 -21.61 13.13 -10.35
C GLY A 9 -21.33 13.14 -8.85
N ARG A 10 -20.90 11.98 -8.30
CA ARG A 10 -20.60 11.84 -6.87
C ARG A 10 -19.63 12.93 -6.40
N ARG A 11 -19.86 13.47 -5.20
CA ARG A 11 -18.97 14.48 -4.60
C ARG A 11 -17.57 13.89 -4.36
N ARG A 12 -16.56 14.60 -4.84
CA ARG A 12 -15.15 14.22 -4.64
C ARG A 12 -14.75 14.38 -3.16
N ILE A 13 -14.12 13.36 -2.60
CA ILE A 13 -13.62 13.36 -1.21
C ILE A 13 -12.15 13.81 -1.22
N TYR A 14 -11.91 15.11 -1.14
CA TYR A 14 -10.55 15.68 -1.20
C TYR A 14 -9.64 15.19 -0.07
N PHE A 15 -10.20 14.93 1.11
CA PHE A 15 -9.44 14.44 2.26
C PHE A 15 -8.77 13.08 2.00
N MET A 16 -9.39 12.20 1.19
CA MET A 16 -8.75 10.93 0.79
C MET A 16 -7.55 11.16 -0.12
N ASP A 17 -7.63 12.13 -1.04
CA ASP A 17 -6.49 12.50 -1.87
C ASP A 17 -5.38 13.14 -1.02
N GLU A 18 -5.72 14.00 -0.06
CA GLU A 18 -4.75 14.60 0.86
C GLU A 18 -4.02 13.55 1.71
N LEU A 19 -4.75 12.60 2.30
CA LEU A 19 -4.15 11.51 3.07
C LEU A 19 -3.28 10.60 2.19
N ARG A 20 -3.71 10.30 0.96
CA ARG A 20 -2.90 9.52 0.02
C ARG A 20 -1.63 10.28 -0.36
N GLY A 21 -1.73 11.58 -0.61
CA GLY A 21 -0.59 12.43 -0.92
C GLY A 21 0.40 12.54 0.22
N PHE A 22 -0.09 12.65 1.46
CA PHE A 22 0.75 12.59 2.65
C PHE A 22 1.46 11.24 2.79
N ALA A 23 0.75 10.13 2.57
CA ALA A 23 1.37 8.79 2.62
C ALA A 23 2.49 8.62 1.58
N VAL A 24 2.25 9.06 0.34
CA VAL A 24 3.27 9.03 -0.72
C VAL A 24 4.44 9.96 -0.42
N PHE A 25 4.18 11.15 0.13
CA PHE A 25 5.22 12.05 0.60
C PHE A 25 6.13 11.36 1.62
N CYS A 26 5.57 10.76 2.67
CA CYS A 26 6.33 10.01 3.67
C CYS A 26 7.14 8.86 3.05
N MET A 27 6.53 8.10 2.13
CA MET A 27 7.19 7.01 1.42
C MET A 27 8.44 7.49 0.64
N VAL A 28 8.36 8.64 -0.04
CA VAL A 28 9.51 9.20 -0.78
C VAL A 28 10.66 9.56 0.16
N PHE A 29 10.37 10.16 1.31
CA PHE A 29 11.41 10.48 2.31
C PHE A 29 12.02 9.22 2.92
N TYR A 30 11.19 8.22 3.25
CA TYR A 30 11.66 6.93 3.74
C TYR A 30 12.68 6.30 2.79
N HIS A 31 12.33 6.17 1.50
CA HIS A 31 13.23 5.60 0.51
C HIS A 31 14.46 6.47 0.25
N GLY A 32 14.32 7.81 0.32
CA GLY A 32 15.45 8.73 0.28
C GLY A 32 16.44 8.46 1.42
N PHE A 33 15.97 8.30 2.65
CA PHE A 33 16.82 7.97 3.79
C PHE A 33 17.43 6.58 3.67
N TYR A 34 16.66 5.60 3.18
CA TYR A 34 17.16 4.25 2.88
C TYR A 34 18.33 4.29 1.88
N THR A 35 18.17 4.97 0.76
CA THR A 35 19.24 5.10 -0.25
C THR A 35 20.48 5.78 0.33
N LEU A 36 20.32 6.85 1.12
CA LEU A 36 21.46 7.50 1.77
C LEU A 36 22.16 6.58 2.79
N ALA A 37 21.40 5.77 3.52
CA ALA A 37 21.91 4.85 4.54
C ALA A 37 22.66 3.67 3.93
N TYR A 38 22.06 2.97 2.96
CA TYR A 38 22.57 1.70 2.45
C TYR A 38 23.39 1.85 1.17
N LEU A 39 22.95 2.67 0.21
CA LEU A 39 23.68 2.83 -1.06
C LEU A 39 24.90 3.76 -0.91
N TYR A 40 24.77 4.84 -0.15
CA TYR A 40 25.86 5.82 0.06
C TYR A 40 26.58 5.68 1.39
N ASN A 41 26.16 4.72 2.23
CA ASN A 41 26.78 4.42 3.53
C ASN A 41 26.94 5.64 4.45
N LEU A 42 25.99 6.58 4.40
CA LEU A 42 26.03 7.82 5.17
C LEU A 42 25.39 7.61 6.55
N LYS A 43 26.15 7.92 7.61
CA LYS A 43 25.67 7.84 9.01
C LYS A 43 24.40 8.66 9.26
N ILE A 44 24.28 9.83 8.63
CA ILE A 44 23.08 10.67 8.73
C ILE A 44 21.85 10.00 8.10
N GLY A 45 22.04 9.27 6.99
CA GLY A 45 20.97 8.50 6.36
C GLY A 45 20.44 7.43 7.30
N MET A 46 21.35 6.70 7.97
CA MET A 46 20.98 5.66 8.93
C MET A 46 20.24 6.23 10.15
N LEU A 47 20.67 7.38 10.67
CA LEU A 47 19.98 8.06 11.77
C LEU A 47 18.54 8.46 11.38
N LEU A 48 18.38 9.10 10.22
CA LEU A 48 17.09 9.55 9.70
C LEU A 48 16.17 8.35 9.40
N LEU A 49 16.72 7.29 8.80
CA LEU A 49 15.98 6.06 8.53
C LEU A 49 15.48 5.44 9.84
N ASN A 50 16.33 5.25 10.85
CA ASN A 50 15.93 4.66 12.13
C ASN A 50 14.86 5.48 12.86
N PHE A 51 14.93 6.82 12.76
CA PHE A 51 13.90 7.70 13.30
C PHE A 51 12.57 7.56 12.56
N PHE A 52 12.61 7.39 11.24
CA PHE A 52 11.42 7.41 10.38
C PHE A 52 10.81 6.02 10.12
N MET A 53 11.58 4.95 10.32
CA MET A 53 11.18 3.56 10.05
C MET A 53 9.91 3.13 10.79
N PRO A 54 9.66 3.50 12.06
CA PRO A 54 8.40 3.16 12.73
C PRO A 54 7.15 3.72 12.03
N ALA A 55 7.27 4.75 11.19
CA ALA A 55 6.15 5.34 10.46
C ALA A 55 5.71 4.52 9.24
N GLU A 56 6.56 3.63 8.73
CA GLU A 56 6.33 2.87 7.50
C GLU A 56 5.03 2.06 7.49
N PRO A 57 4.76 1.21 8.50
CA PRO A 57 3.52 0.42 8.52
C PRO A 57 2.26 1.29 8.52
N PHE A 58 2.33 2.50 9.09
CA PHE A 58 1.18 3.40 9.21
C PHE A 58 0.79 4.03 7.87
N TYR A 59 1.76 4.57 7.13
CA TYR A 59 1.43 5.17 5.82
C TYR A 59 1.12 4.10 4.78
N ALA A 60 1.74 2.92 4.85
CA ALA A 60 1.39 1.77 4.01
C ALA A 60 -0.04 1.30 4.30
N GLY A 61 -0.39 1.08 5.57
CA GLY A 61 -1.74 0.71 6.00
C GLY A 61 -2.78 1.75 5.60
N LEU A 62 -2.47 3.05 5.74
CA LEU A 62 -3.33 4.15 5.28
C LEU A 62 -3.57 4.07 3.76
N PHE A 63 -2.53 3.82 2.97
CA PHE A 63 -2.65 3.69 1.52
C PHE A 63 -3.54 2.50 1.12
N MET A 64 -3.39 1.36 1.79
CA MET A 64 -4.23 0.17 1.59
C MET A 64 -5.68 0.41 1.98
N LEU A 65 -5.93 1.06 3.13
CA LEU A 65 -7.26 1.43 3.60
C LEU A 65 -7.96 2.34 2.58
N ILE A 66 -7.29 3.39 2.13
CA ILE A 66 -7.80 4.33 1.11
C ILE A 66 -8.09 3.61 -0.20
N SER A 67 -7.24 2.66 -0.60
CA SER A 67 -7.48 1.85 -1.81
C SER A 67 -8.74 0.98 -1.67
N GLY A 68 -8.98 0.42 -0.50
CA GLY A 68 -10.20 -0.30 -0.16
C GLY A 68 -11.45 0.59 -0.24
N ILE A 69 -11.41 1.79 0.35
CA ILE A 69 -12.50 2.78 0.27
C ILE A 69 -12.78 3.14 -1.19
N SER A 70 -11.72 3.42 -1.96
CA SER A 70 -11.80 3.80 -3.38
C SER A 70 -12.40 2.70 -4.26
N SER A 71 -12.33 1.43 -3.84
CA SER A 71 -12.88 0.31 -4.60
C SER A 71 -14.42 0.32 -4.66
N ASN A 72 -15.11 0.90 -3.68
CA ASN A 72 -16.57 1.12 -3.76
C ASN A 72 -16.94 2.31 -4.67
N LEU A 73 -15.99 3.21 -4.91
CA LEU A 73 -16.19 4.41 -5.72
C LEU A 73 -15.88 4.17 -7.20
N SER A 74 -15.15 3.10 -7.52
CA SER A 74 -14.75 2.72 -8.87
C SER A 74 -15.87 2.01 -9.63
N HIS A 75 -15.93 2.22 -10.95
CA HIS A 75 -16.86 1.52 -11.84
C HIS A 75 -16.45 0.06 -12.11
N SER A 76 -15.15 -0.20 -12.32
CA SER A 76 -14.63 -1.55 -12.58
C SER A 76 -13.34 -1.79 -11.81
N ASN A 77 -13.45 -2.57 -10.72
CA ASN A 77 -12.28 -2.96 -9.92
C ASN A 77 -11.46 -4.05 -10.58
N LEU A 78 -12.06 -4.95 -11.38
CA LEU A 78 -11.30 -5.96 -12.12
C LEU A 78 -10.35 -5.29 -13.11
N THR A 79 -10.87 -4.39 -13.96
CA THR A 79 -10.03 -3.70 -14.95
C THR A 79 -8.92 -2.90 -14.29
N ARG A 80 -9.22 -2.18 -13.20
CA ARG A 80 -8.23 -1.42 -12.45
C ARG A 80 -7.19 -2.33 -11.78
N GLY A 81 -7.63 -3.46 -11.24
CA GLY A 81 -6.78 -4.48 -10.63
C GLY A 81 -5.82 -5.11 -11.63
N PHE A 82 -6.30 -5.58 -12.79
CA PHE A 82 -5.45 -6.13 -13.85
C PHE A 82 -4.47 -5.10 -14.44
N LYS A 83 -4.90 -3.84 -14.61
CA LYS A 83 -3.98 -2.76 -15.02
C LYS A 83 -2.88 -2.55 -13.98
N LEU A 84 -3.22 -2.52 -12.69
CA LEU A 84 -2.23 -2.38 -11.63
C LEU A 84 -1.30 -3.60 -11.56
N LEU A 85 -1.83 -4.80 -11.77
CA LEU A 85 -1.02 -6.03 -11.85
C LEU A 85 0.00 -5.94 -12.97
N GLY A 86 -0.41 -5.46 -14.16
CA GLY A 86 0.51 -5.22 -15.27
C GLY A 86 1.64 -4.26 -14.90
N VAL A 87 1.32 -3.15 -14.23
CA VAL A 87 2.34 -2.21 -13.72
C VAL A 87 3.25 -2.88 -12.69
N ALA A 88 2.70 -3.66 -11.76
CA ALA A 88 3.46 -4.37 -10.73
C ALA A 88 4.46 -5.35 -11.35
N LEU A 89 4.03 -6.13 -12.35
CA LEU A 89 4.90 -7.06 -13.09
C LEU A 89 6.00 -6.34 -13.87
N VAL A 90 5.69 -5.18 -14.46
CA VAL A 90 6.72 -4.33 -15.11
C VAL A 90 7.75 -3.85 -14.11
N VAL A 91 7.33 -3.45 -12.90
CA VAL A 91 8.26 -3.06 -11.82
C VAL A 91 9.12 -4.24 -11.37
N THR A 92 8.55 -5.44 -11.19
CA THR A 92 9.33 -6.65 -10.90
C THR A 92 10.34 -6.95 -12.00
N LEU A 93 9.93 -6.88 -13.27
CA LEU A 93 10.83 -7.15 -14.39
C LEU A 93 11.94 -6.10 -14.49
N ALA A 94 11.60 -4.82 -14.31
CA ALA A 94 12.58 -3.73 -14.35
C ALA A 94 13.60 -3.84 -13.21
N THR A 95 13.15 -4.15 -11.99
CA THR A 95 14.07 -4.35 -10.86
C THR A 95 14.92 -5.59 -11.06
N TRP A 96 14.37 -6.69 -11.58
CA TRP A 96 15.13 -7.89 -11.92
C TRP A 96 16.27 -7.63 -12.91
N PHE A 97 16.06 -6.79 -13.93
CA PHE A 97 17.10 -6.47 -14.91
C PHE A 97 18.11 -5.42 -14.45
N VAL A 98 17.68 -4.40 -13.68
CA VAL A 98 18.52 -3.23 -13.39
C VAL A 98 19.16 -3.28 -12.00
N LEU A 99 18.44 -3.78 -10.98
CA LEU A 99 18.93 -3.92 -9.60
C LEU A 99 18.48 -5.28 -9.02
N PRO A 100 19.15 -6.40 -9.37
CA PRO A 100 18.77 -7.73 -8.89
C PRO A 100 18.82 -7.85 -7.36
N ASP A 101 19.70 -7.11 -6.70
CA ASP A 101 19.82 -7.07 -5.23
C ASP A 101 18.61 -6.39 -4.56
N GLU A 102 17.91 -5.51 -5.29
CA GLU A 102 16.72 -4.78 -4.86
C GLU A 102 15.46 -5.29 -5.60
N LEU A 103 15.43 -6.59 -5.90
CA LEU A 103 14.31 -7.22 -6.59
C LEU A 103 13.01 -7.02 -5.80
N ILE A 104 11.95 -6.57 -6.48
CA ILE A 104 10.62 -6.42 -5.88
C ILE A 104 9.75 -7.63 -6.24
N VAL A 105 9.57 -8.53 -5.28
CA VAL A 105 8.67 -9.68 -5.36
C VAL A 105 7.51 -9.47 -4.38
N PHE A 106 6.30 -9.35 -4.91
CA PHE A 106 5.07 -9.17 -4.13
C PHE A 106 5.04 -7.91 -3.24
N GLY A 107 5.49 -6.78 -3.79
CA GLY A 107 5.34 -5.46 -3.15
C GLY A 107 3.90 -4.93 -3.11
N ILE A 108 3.72 -3.69 -2.65
CA ILE A 108 2.38 -3.13 -2.39
C ILE A 108 1.49 -3.07 -3.64
N LEU A 109 2.06 -2.91 -4.84
CA LEU A 109 1.29 -2.90 -6.09
C LEU A 109 0.70 -4.27 -6.41
N HIS A 110 1.43 -5.36 -6.15
CA HIS A 110 0.93 -6.73 -6.31
C HIS A 110 -0.21 -6.98 -5.34
N PHE A 111 0.01 -6.66 -4.07
CA PHE A 111 -0.99 -6.75 -3.01
C PHE A 111 -2.28 -6.02 -3.40
N LEU A 112 -2.19 -4.74 -3.78
CA LEU A 112 -3.35 -3.94 -4.14
C LEU A 112 -4.06 -4.48 -5.39
N ALA A 113 -3.31 -4.96 -6.38
CA ALA A 113 -3.87 -5.55 -7.58
C ALA A 113 -4.70 -6.80 -7.24
N VAL A 114 -4.15 -7.71 -6.44
CA VAL A 114 -4.84 -8.92 -5.98
C VAL A 114 -6.08 -8.55 -5.18
N CYS A 115 -5.98 -7.64 -4.21
CA CYS A 115 -7.13 -7.20 -3.41
C CYS A 115 -8.24 -6.55 -4.24
N MET A 116 -7.90 -5.75 -5.26
CA MET A 116 -8.90 -5.14 -6.16
C MET A 116 -9.58 -6.17 -7.06
N ILE A 117 -8.82 -7.15 -7.59
CA ILE A 117 -9.39 -8.25 -8.39
C ILE A 117 -10.32 -9.07 -7.51
N LEU A 118 -9.86 -9.49 -6.33
CA LEU A 118 -10.66 -10.25 -5.37
C LEU A 118 -11.94 -9.51 -4.97
N TYR A 119 -11.84 -8.23 -4.62
CA TYR A 119 -13.01 -7.42 -4.32
C TYR A 119 -13.95 -7.29 -5.52
N GLY A 120 -13.40 -7.14 -6.73
CA GLY A 120 -14.18 -7.11 -7.96
C GLY A 120 -15.00 -8.38 -8.18
N LEU A 121 -14.39 -9.55 -7.99
CA LEU A 121 -15.04 -10.86 -8.11
C LEU A 121 -16.09 -11.07 -7.00
N LEU A 122 -15.78 -10.65 -5.77
CA LEU A 122 -16.66 -10.78 -4.62
C LEU A 122 -17.70 -9.66 -4.51
N LYS A 123 -17.67 -8.66 -5.41
CA LYS A 123 -18.55 -7.49 -5.36
C LYS A 123 -20.04 -7.84 -5.27
N PRO A 124 -20.58 -8.81 -6.05
CA PRO A 124 -22.00 -9.18 -5.96
C PRO A 124 -22.41 -9.69 -4.58
N VAL A 125 -21.49 -10.35 -3.86
CA VAL A 125 -21.70 -10.81 -2.49
C VAL A 125 -21.52 -9.66 -1.51
N ALA A 126 -20.47 -8.84 -1.70
CA ALA A 126 -20.17 -7.70 -0.86
C ALA A 126 -21.30 -6.65 -0.85
N ASP A 127 -21.96 -6.43 -1.99
CA ASP A 127 -23.09 -5.49 -2.14
C ASP A 127 -24.35 -5.93 -1.36
N ARG A 128 -24.50 -7.22 -1.05
CA ARG A 128 -25.62 -7.73 -0.22
C ARG A 128 -25.54 -7.24 1.22
N PHE A 129 -24.33 -7.03 1.72
CA PHE A 129 -24.12 -6.57 3.09
C PHE A 129 -24.27 -5.05 3.18
N ARG A 130 -24.97 -4.55 4.20
CA ARG A 130 -24.96 -3.11 4.51
C ARG A 130 -23.69 -2.73 5.27
N PHE A 131 -23.44 -1.43 5.39
CA PHE A 131 -22.38 -0.93 6.28
C PHE A 131 -22.66 -1.35 7.72
N SER A 132 -21.64 -1.88 8.42
CA SER A 132 -21.69 -2.20 9.84
C SER A 132 -20.32 -2.00 10.47
N TRP A 133 -20.28 -1.32 11.61
CA TRP A 133 -19.06 -1.18 12.42
C TRP A 133 -18.56 -2.54 12.93
N ALA A 134 -19.45 -3.52 13.12
CA ALA A 134 -19.07 -4.88 13.48
C ALA A 134 -18.18 -5.52 12.41
N ALA A 135 -18.44 -5.27 11.12
CA ALA A 135 -17.60 -5.79 10.04
C ALA A 135 -16.19 -5.18 10.07
N VAL A 136 -16.08 -3.88 10.37
CA VAL A 136 -14.78 -3.20 10.54
C VAL A 136 -14.04 -3.77 11.76
N ALA A 137 -14.74 -3.99 12.87
CA ALA A 137 -14.16 -4.61 14.07
C ALA A 137 -13.70 -6.05 13.81
N VAL A 138 -14.46 -6.84 13.03
CA VAL A 138 -14.05 -8.19 12.59
C VAL A 138 -12.79 -8.12 11.72
N CYS A 139 -12.68 -7.17 10.79
CA CYS A 139 -11.45 -6.97 10.04
C CYS A 139 -10.26 -6.63 10.95
N ALA A 140 -10.45 -5.76 11.94
CA ALA A 140 -9.41 -5.44 12.91
C ALA A 140 -9.00 -6.67 13.74
N LEU A 141 -9.97 -7.48 14.20
CA LEU A 141 -9.70 -8.73 14.91
C LEU A 141 -8.92 -9.71 14.04
N LEU A 142 -9.34 -9.92 12.79
CA LEU A 142 -8.64 -10.81 11.85
C LEU A 142 -7.23 -10.31 11.52
N TYR A 143 -7.03 -8.99 11.41
CA TYR A 143 -5.70 -8.41 11.31
C TYR A 143 -4.83 -8.80 12.52
N LEU A 144 -5.37 -8.64 13.73
CA LEU A 144 -4.64 -8.97 14.96
C LEU A 144 -4.30 -10.46 15.04
N LEU A 145 -5.20 -11.34 14.65
CA LEU A 145 -4.99 -12.79 14.69
C LEU A 145 -4.02 -13.30 13.61
N THR A 146 -3.82 -12.55 12.52
CA THR A 146 -2.99 -12.97 11.39
C THR A 146 -1.67 -12.22 11.26
N MET A 147 -1.40 -11.22 12.12
CA MET A 147 -0.13 -10.48 12.10
C MET A 147 1.09 -11.38 12.38
N GLY A 148 0.88 -12.49 13.07
CA GLY A 148 1.92 -13.46 13.42
C GLY A 148 2.29 -14.43 12.30
N ILE A 149 1.56 -14.43 11.18
CA ILE A 149 1.73 -15.46 10.13
C ILE A 149 3.17 -15.47 9.61
N SER A 150 3.74 -14.32 9.28
CA SER A 150 5.15 -14.26 8.83
C SER A 150 6.17 -14.61 9.90
N ARG A 151 5.75 -14.77 11.16
CA ARG A 151 6.58 -15.19 12.30
C ARG A 151 6.32 -16.64 12.72
N GLY A 152 5.49 -17.39 12.00
CA GLY A 152 5.25 -18.81 12.32
C GLY A 152 4.05 -19.11 13.20
N TYR A 153 3.16 -18.15 13.49
CA TYR A 153 2.00 -18.41 14.36
C TYR A 153 0.72 -17.69 13.92
N LEU A 154 -0.42 -18.26 14.30
CA LEU A 154 -1.76 -17.68 14.10
C LEU A 154 -2.38 -17.41 15.48
N GLY A 155 -2.56 -16.14 15.84
CA GLY A 155 -3.09 -15.74 17.16
C GLY A 155 -2.62 -14.36 17.60
N LEU A 156 -2.96 -13.97 18.82
CA LEU A 156 -2.58 -12.66 19.38
C LEU A 156 -1.10 -12.62 19.79
N SER A 157 -0.56 -13.75 20.21
CA SER A 157 0.85 -13.93 20.53
C SER A 157 1.26 -15.39 20.26
N PRO A 158 2.57 -15.71 20.25
CA PRO A 158 3.02 -17.10 20.14
C PRO A 158 2.47 -18.02 21.24
N GLU A 159 2.19 -17.47 22.42
CA GLU A 159 1.64 -18.20 23.58
C GLU A 159 0.12 -18.38 23.50
N TRP A 160 -0.58 -17.40 22.91
CA TRP A 160 -2.04 -17.36 22.78
C TRP A 160 -2.47 -17.59 21.32
N GLY A 161 -1.85 -18.58 20.68
CA GLY A 161 -2.04 -18.87 19.27
C GLY A 161 -1.70 -20.31 18.90
N VAL A 162 -1.86 -20.61 17.62
CA VAL A 162 -1.50 -21.89 17.00
C VAL A 162 -0.20 -21.71 16.24
N THR A 163 0.81 -22.51 16.56
CA THR A 163 2.05 -22.55 15.78
C THR A 163 1.79 -23.19 14.43
N LEU A 164 2.26 -22.53 13.37
CA LEU A 164 2.14 -23.02 12.00
C LEU A 164 3.25 -24.04 11.72
N SER A 165 2.94 -25.05 10.89
CA SER A 165 3.93 -26.07 10.54
C SER A 165 5.14 -25.43 9.83
N PRO A 166 6.38 -25.77 10.23
CA PRO A 166 7.59 -25.30 9.54
C PRO A 166 7.61 -25.64 8.05
N SER A 167 6.90 -26.70 7.65
CA SER A 167 6.81 -27.13 6.25
C SER A 167 6.25 -26.07 5.31
N LEU A 168 5.42 -25.16 5.83
CA LEU A 168 4.84 -24.04 5.07
C LEU A 168 5.86 -22.97 4.68
N TYR A 169 7.05 -22.96 5.32
CA TYR A 169 8.11 -21.97 5.11
C TYR A 169 9.30 -22.55 4.32
N HIS A 170 9.15 -23.71 3.68
CA HIS A 170 10.21 -24.27 2.83
C HIS A 170 10.23 -23.72 1.41
N THR A 171 9.14 -23.10 0.96
CA THR A 171 8.99 -22.61 -0.42
C THR A 171 8.56 -21.16 -0.45
N ASP A 172 9.05 -20.42 -1.44
CA ASP A 172 8.69 -19.02 -1.67
C ASP A 172 7.39 -18.88 -2.47
N TRP A 173 6.80 -19.99 -2.91
CA TRP A 173 5.52 -19.99 -3.64
C TRP A 173 4.37 -19.47 -2.78
N LEU A 174 4.49 -19.60 -1.46
CA LEU A 174 3.50 -19.10 -0.50
C LEU A 174 3.83 -17.69 0.01
N ALA A 175 4.88 -17.04 -0.51
CA ALA A 175 5.26 -15.68 -0.13
C ALA A 175 4.11 -14.67 -0.29
N PRO A 176 3.20 -14.76 -1.29
CA PRO A 176 2.01 -13.91 -1.34
C PRO A 176 1.15 -13.95 -0.07
N PHE A 177 1.13 -15.06 0.67
CA PHE A 177 0.35 -15.23 1.89
C PHE A 177 1.12 -14.89 3.18
N GLY A 178 2.37 -14.43 3.07
CA GLY A 178 3.22 -14.19 4.25
C GLY A 178 4.02 -15.40 4.70
N LEU A 179 4.02 -16.50 3.93
CA LEU A 179 4.70 -17.75 4.24
C LEU A 179 5.86 -17.93 3.25
N TYR A 180 7.08 -17.66 3.67
CA TYR A 180 8.24 -17.66 2.79
C TYR A 180 9.46 -18.28 3.47
N SER A 181 10.43 -18.71 2.67
CA SER A 181 11.66 -19.30 3.18
C SER A 181 12.62 -18.26 3.74
N ASN A 182 13.61 -18.71 4.52
CA ASN A 182 14.65 -17.85 5.07
C ASN A 182 15.55 -17.20 4.00
N THR A 183 15.48 -17.69 2.76
CA THR A 183 16.23 -17.13 1.62
C THR A 183 15.44 -16.10 0.82
N PHE A 184 14.13 -15.97 1.07
CA PHE A 184 13.30 -14.98 0.39
C PHE A 184 13.75 -13.57 0.74
N ARG A 185 13.92 -12.74 -0.29
CA ARG A 185 14.24 -11.32 -0.16
C ARG A 185 13.41 -10.53 -1.17
N SER A 186 12.90 -9.39 -0.74
CA SER A 186 12.26 -8.42 -1.61
C SER A 186 12.44 -7.02 -1.02
N ALA A 187 12.81 -6.06 -1.87
CA ALA A 187 13.01 -4.67 -1.45
C ALA A 187 11.70 -3.99 -0.99
N ASP A 188 10.57 -4.42 -1.58
CA ASP A 188 9.22 -4.05 -1.15
C ASP A 188 8.38 -5.31 -0.99
N TYR A 189 7.87 -5.57 0.21
CA TYR A 189 7.14 -6.79 0.51
C TYR A 189 5.94 -6.55 1.42
N PHE A 190 4.74 -6.77 0.87
CA PHE A 190 3.48 -6.64 1.59
C PHE A 190 2.63 -7.90 1.36
N PRO A 191 2.70 -8.90 2.26
CA PRO A 191 1.91 -10.11 2.12
C PRO A 191 0.41 -9.85 2.25
N LEU A 192 -0.41 -10.76 1.72
CA LEU A 192 -1.86 -10.70 1.86
C LEU A 192 -2.28 -10.71 3.33
N PHE A 193 -1.67 -11.52 4.18
CA PHE A 193 -1.93 -11.49 5.61
C PHE A 193 -0.84 -10.69 6.35
N PRO A 194 -1.22 -9.79 7.27
CA PRO A 194 -2.59 -9.44 7.70
C PRO A 194 -3.24 -8.31 6.86
N TRP A 195 -2.50 -7.72 5.93
CA TRP A 195 -2.83 -6.45 5.27
C TRP A 195 -4.16 -6.45 4.48
N MET A 196 -4.59 -7.59 3.96
CA MET A 196 -5.86 -7.75 3.24
C MET A 196 -7.04 -7.32 4.12
N PHE A 197 -6.95 -7.49 5.45
CA PHE A 197 -8.00 -7.05 6.36
C PHE A 197 -8.05 -5.53 6.53
N VAL A 198 -6.92 -4.82 6.39
CA VAL A 198 -6.89 -3.35 6.33
C VAL A 198 -7.59 -2.87 5.05
N PHE A 199 -7.26 -3.49 3.91
CA PHE A 199 -7.96 -3.20 2.65
C PHE A 199 -9.46 -3.49 2.77
N ALA A 200 -9.83 -4.65 3.34
CA ALA A 200 -11.23 -5.06 3.53
C ALA A 200 -12.00 -4.09 4.45
N ALA A 201 -11.41 -3.67 5.57
CA ALA A 201 -11.97 -2.62 6.43
C ALA A 201 -12.23 -1.33 5.63
N GLY A 202 -11.29 -0.97 4.74
CA GLY A 202 -11.46 0.12 3.79
C GLY A 202 -12.66 -0.08 2.87
N THR A 203 -12.89 -1.30 2.35
CA THR A 203 -14.08 -1.58 1.52
C THR A 203 -15.40 -1.44 2.30
N PHE A 204 -15.43 -1.77 3.60
CA PHE A 204 -16.62 -1.53 4.43
C PHE A 204 -16.85 -0.03 4.65
N LEU A 205 -15.81 0.72 5.02
CA LEU A 205 -15.87 2.18 5.16
C LEU A 205 -16.24 2.87 3.83
N GLY A 206 -15.81 2.30 2.69
CA GLY A 206 -16.17 2.74 1.35
C GLY A 206 -17.66 2.73 1.05
N LYS A 207 -18.47 1.94 1.78
CA LYS A 207 -19.93 1.99 1.66
C LYS A 207 -20.51 3.30 2.18
N LEU A 208 -19.93 3.88 3.24
CA LEU A 208 -20.30 5.22 3.71
C LEU A 208 -19.90 6.29 2.68
N ALA A 209 -18.70 6.16 2.11
CA ALA A 209 -18.22 7.06 1.06
C ALA A 209 -19.13 7.02 -0.18
N ALA A 210 -19.54 5.83 -0.62
CA ALA A 210 -20.43 5.64 -1.77
C ALA A 210 -21.85 6.20 -1.55
N GLN A 211 -22.28 6.33 -0.29
CA GLN A 211 -23.54 6.95 0.12
C GLN A 211 -23.39 8.45 0.45
N GLU A 212 -22.22 9.04 0.22
CA GLU A 212 -21.87 10.42 0.59
C GLU A 212 -22.02 10.74 2.09
N ARG A 213 -21.94 9.73 2.96
CA ARG A 213 -22.16 9.85 4.41
C ARG A 213 -20.91 10.20 5.22
N PHE A 214 -19.81 10.56 4.56
CA PHE A 214 -18.65 11.09 5.25
C PHE A 214 -18.90 12.49 5.82
N PRO A 215 -18.19 12.90 6.88
CA PRO A 215 -18.29 14.25 7.43
C PRO A 215 -18.06 15.34 6.37
N ALA A 216 -18.80 16.44 6.47
CA ALA A 216 -18.76 17.54 5.50
C ALA A 216 -17.34 18.08 5.25
N PHE A 217 -16.48 18.08 6.27
CA PHE A 217 -15.11 18.55 6.14
C PHE A 217 -14.25 17.73 5.17
N MET A 218 -14.60 16.46 4.91
CA MET A 218 -13.81 15.59 4.03
C MET A 218 -13.98 15.92 2.54
N TYR A 219 -15.02 16.67 2.18
CA TYR A 219 -15.32 17.12 0.82
C TYR A 219 -14.72 18.50 0.49
N ARG A 220 -14.04 19.15 1.44
CA ARG A 220 -13.33 20.40 1.21
C ARG A 220 -11.83 20.14 1.26
N SER A 221 -11.09 20.56 0.23
CA SER A 221 -9.64 20.53 0.30
C SER A 221 -9.14 21.53 1.33
N ARG A 222 -8.26 21.06 2.22
CA ARG A 222 -7.59 21.84 3.26
C ARG A 222 -6.13 22.09 2.93
N VAL A 223 -5.48 21.11 2.30
CA VAL A 223 -4.07 21.17 1.91
C VAL A 223 -3.96 20.79 0.43
N PRO A 224 -4.15 21.75 -0.50
CA PRO A 224 -4.18 21.49 -1.94
C PRO A 224 -2.92 20.79 -2.47
N PHE A 225 -1.76 21.04 -1.85
CA PHE A 225 -0.49 20.37 -2.15
C PHE A 225 -0.60 18.85 -2.00
N PHE A 226 -1.07 18.36 -0.84
CA PHE A 226 -1.25 16.93 -0.63
C PHE A 226 -2.38 16.37 -1.49
N SER A 227 -3.44 17.14 -1.76
CA SER A 227 -4.46 16.70 -2.71
C SER A 227 -3.89 16.48 -4.11
N TRP A 228 -2.98 17.35 -4.56
CA TRP A 228 -2.26 17.19 -5.82
C TRP A 228 -1.36 15.95 -5.81
N LEU A 229 -0.53 15.76 -4.77
CA LEU A 229 0.30 14.56 -4.63
C LEU A 229 -0.55 13.28 -4.67
N GLY A 230 -1.68 13.26 -3.96
CA GLY A 230 -2.58 12.11 -3.92
C GLY A 230 -3.26 11.78 -5.25
N ARG A 231 -3.46 12.77 -6.12
CA ARG A 231 -3.95 12.55 -7.50
C ARG A 231 -2.95 11.81 -8.36
N TYR A 232 -1.66 12.11 -8.19
CA TYR A 232 -0.57 11.51 -8.95
C TYR A 232 0.18 10.41 -8.18
N ALA A 233 -0.41 9.93 -7.08
CA ALA A 233 0.20 8.98 -6.16
C ALA A 233 0.80 7.74 -6.85
N LEU A 234 0.09 7.14 -7.82
CA LEU A 234 0.60 5.97 -8.54
C LEU A 234 1.84 6.30 -9.38
N ILE A 235 1.83 7.45 -10.07
CA ILE A 235 2.97 7.88 -10.90
C ILE A 235 4.15 8.13 -9.99
N ILE A 236 3.96 8.91 -8.91
CA ILE A 236 5.01 9.22 -7.93
C ILE A 236 5.55 7.92 -7.34
N TYR A 237 4.69 6.99 -6.95
CA TYR A 237 5.10 5.68 -6.44
C TYR A 237 5.95 4.89 -7.46
N VAL A 238 5.69 4.94 -8.76
CA VAL A 238 6.53 4.21 -9.73
C VAL A 238 7.85 4.93 -10.00
N VAL A 239 7.84 6.26 -10.08
CA VAL A 239 9.03 7.03 -10.50
C VAL A 239 9.94 7.45 -9.35
N HIS A 240 9.48 7.42 -8.09
CA HIS A 240 10.28 7.92 -6.98
C HIS A 240 11.62 7.19 -6.85
N GLN A 241 11.65 5.85 -6.95
CA GLN A 241 12.87 5.09 -6.74
C GLN A 241 13.95 5.42 -7.79
N PRO A 242 13.67 5.40 -9.11
CA PRO A 242 14.62 5.87 -10.12
C PRO A 242 15.08 7.31 -9.92
N VAL A 243 14.16 8.21 -9.53
CA VAL A 243 14.47 9.63 -9.31
C VAL A 243 15.39 9.80 -8.10
N ILE A 244 15.10 9.12 -6.98
CA ILE A 244 15.93 9.15 -5.77
C ILE A 244 17.33 8.66 -6.11
N TYR A 245 17.46 7.52 -6.79
CA TYR A 245 18.75 7.00 -7.21
C TYR A 245 19.51 7.99 -8.09
N GLY A 246 18.86 8.56 -9.11
CA GLY A 246 19.48 9.53 -10.02
C GLY A 246 19.94 10.81 -9.32
N VAL A 247 19.13 11.34 -8.40
CA VAL A 247 19.49 12.54 -7.61
C VAL A 247 20.67 12.24 -6.69
N CYS A 248 20.64 11.14 -5.95
CA CYS A 248 21.75 10.79 -5.07
C CYS A 248 23.05 10.53 -5.85
N TYR A 249 22.95 9.92 -7.04
CA TYR A 249 24.10 9.69 -7.92
C TYR A 249 24.72 11.00 -8.38
N ALA A 250 23.90 11.94 -8.86
CA ALA A 250 24.36 13.27 -9.28
C ALA A 250 25.04 14.02 -8.13
N VAL A 251 24.44 14.02 -6.93
CA VAL A 251 25.02 14.68 -5.75
C VAL A 251 26.36 14.05 -5.38
N SER A 252 26.46 12.72 -5.38
CA SER A 252 27.72 12.01 -5.08
C SER A 252 28.81 12.35 -6.09
N ALA A 253 28.48 12.37 -7.38
CA ALA A 253 29.41 12.73 -8.44
C ALA A 253 29.95 14.16 -8.26
N VAL A 254 29.08 15.13 -7.91
CA VAL A 254 29.48 16.50 -7.63
C VAL A 254 30.39 16.58 -6.39
N VAL A 255 30.06 15.88 -5.30
CA VAL A 255 30.87 15.88 -4.07
C VAL A 255 32.27 15.30 -4.33
N GLN A 256 32.36 14.24 -5.13
CA GLN A 256 33.65 13.65 -5.52
C GLN A 256 34.47 14.63 -6.38
N TRP A 257 33.82 15.30 -7.34
CA TRP A 257 34.48 16.30 -8.20
C TRP A 257 35.00 17.52 -7.43
N VAL A 258 34.30 17.98 -6.38
CA VAL A 258 34.76 19.11 -5.55
C VAL A 258 35.89 18.72 -4.60
N ARG A 259 36.01 17.44 -4.23
CA ARG A 259 37.01 16.93 -3.28
C ARG A 259 38.29 16.39 -3.95
N GLY A 260 38.24 16.10 -5.24
CA GLY A 260 39.40 15.66 -6.04
C GLY A 260 40.10 16.85 -6.68
#